data_AF-A0A7Y2NYT1-F1
#
_entry.id   AF-A0A7Y2NYT1-F1
#
_cell.length_a   1.000
_cell.length_b   1.000
_cell.length_c   1.000
_cell.angle_alpha   90.00
_cell.angle_beta   90.00
_cell.angle_gamma   90.00
#
_symmetry.space_group_name_H-M   'P 1'
#
loop_
_entity.id
_entity.type
_entity.pdbx_description
1 polymer ?
#
loop_
_entity_poly.entity_id
_entity_poly.type
_entity_poly.pdbx_seq_one_letter_code
_entity_poly.pdbx_strand_id
1 'polypeptide(L)'
;MNKRVHVSSNLMPVQDFLVLEDVARRLARTYPPDWLERQGRQVYTVALTVSFLLGMLLGLAWGPWWGFLIPLSMPGLVLVVLPRCLFGREAGRPRWAHRLAALDRKDVELVGRITGLEPGQACSGDRFFEIWRHAQCFIDYRNG
;
A
#
# COMPACT_ATOMS: atom_id res chain seq x y z
N MET A 1 -21.67 7.53 8.51
CA MET A 1 -20.99 8.82 8.85
C MET A 1 -19.49 8.55 8.97
N ASN A 2 -18.71 9.03 8.00
CA ASN A 2 -17.26 8.85 7.95
C ASN A 2 -16.62 9.96 8.80
N LYS A 3 -16.22 9.65 10.05
CA LYS A 3 -15.45 10.59 10.88
C LYS A 3 -14.08 10.77 10.22
N ARG A 4 -13.89 11.89 9.53
CA ARG A 4 -12.55 12.32 9.07
C ARG A 4 -11.66 12.41 10.30
N VAL A 5 -10.56 11.69 10.28
CA VAL A 5 -9.51 11.82 11.29
C VAL A 5 -8.93 13.21 11.10
N HIS A 6 -9.28 14.14 11.99
CA HIS A 6 -8.60 15.43 12.08
C HIS A 6 -7.22 15.18 12.68
N VAL A 7 -6.25 14.90 11.81
CA VAL A 7 -4.84 15.03 12.17
C VAL A 7 -4.64 16.51 12.45
N SER A 8 -4.57 16.85 13.73
CA SER A 8 -4.39 18.22 14.19
C SER A 8 -3.11 18.76 13.57
N SER A 9 -3.23 19.85 12.81
CA SER A 9 -2.19 20.50 12.01
C SER A 9 -1.16 21.26 12.88
N ASN A 10 -0.75 20.66 13.99
CA ASN A 10 0.34 21.14 14.82
C ASN A 10 1.54 20.24 14.54
N LEU A 11 2.56 20.82 13.89
CA LEU A 11 3.95 20.36 13.79
C LEU A 11 4.17 18.97 14.41
N MET A 12 3.99 17.92 13.62
CA MET A 12 4.31 16.58 14.09
C MET A 12 5.80 16.57 14.47
N PRO A 13 6.15 16.38 15.76
CA PRO A 13 7.53 16.31 16.18
C PRO A 13 8.21 15.12 15.49
N VAL A 14 9.48 15.27 15.09
CA VAL A 14 10.28 14.16 14.52
C VAL A 14 10.25 12.94 15.45
N GLN A 15 10.17 13.17 16.75
CA GLN A 15 10.04 12.13 17.76
C GLN A 15 8.77 11.30 17.63
N ASP A 16 7.62 11.92 17.31
CA ASP A 16 6.36 11.19 17.10
C ASP A 16 6.39 10.39 15.79
N PHE A 17 7.07 10.92 14.76
CA PHE A 17 7.32 10.16 13.53
C PHE A 17 8.18 8.92 13.80
N LEU A 18 9.25 9.02 14.59
CA LEU A 18 10.09 7.88 14.96
C LEU A 18 9.30 6.82 15.74
N VAL A 19 8.36 7.23 16.59
CA VAL A 19 7.47 6.31 17.30
C VAL A 19 6.55 5.58 16.31
N LEU A 20 5.95 6.29 15.36
CA LEU A 20 5.15 5.65 14.30
C LEU A 20 6.00 4.71 13.43
N GLU A 21 7.22 5.08 13.10
CA GLU A 21 8.13 4.26 12.31
C GLU A 21 8.51 2.98 13.05
N ASP A 22 8.73 3.05 14.36
CA ASP A 22 9.02 1.87 15.17
C ASP A 22 7.81 0.93 15.27
N VAL A 23 6.59 1.47 15.40
CA VAL A 23 5.35 0.67 15.30
C VAL A 23 5.23 0.02 13.92
N ALA A 24 5.53 0.75 12.84
CA ALA A 24 5.53 0.20 11.48
C ALA A 24 6.57 -0.93 11.33
N ARG A 25 7.76 -0.83 11.94
CA ARG A 25 8.76 -1.91 11.96
C ARG A 25 8.28 -3.14 12.72
N ARG A 26 7.63 -2.96 13.87
CA ARG A 26 7.05 -4.08 14.64
C ARG A 26 5.96 -4.78 13.82
N LEU A 27 5.07 -4.02 13.20
CA LEU A 27 4.05 -4.56 12.30
C LEU A 27 4.67 -5.29 11.10
N ALA A 28 5.75 -4.78 10.52
CA ALA A 28 6.47 -5.44 9.43
C ALA A 28 7.14 -6.76 9.86
N ARG A 29 7.54 -6.90 11.14
CA ARG A 29 8.01 -8.19 11.68
C ARG A 29 6.87 -9.18 11.86
N THR A 30 5.71 -8.73 12.33
CA THR A 30 4.52 -9.57 12.52
C THR A 30 3.91 -10.01 11.19
N TYR A 31 3.91 -9.12 10.19
CA TYR A 31 3.40 -9.36 8.85
C TYR A 31 4.54 -9.22 7.84
N PRO A 32 5.39 -10.26 7.68
CA PRO A 32 6.55 -10.19 6.81
C PRO A 32 6.14 -9.89 5.36
N PRO A 33 6.94 -9.09 4.63
CA PRO A 33 6.62 -8.70 3.27
C PRO A 33 6.58 -9.93 2.37
N ASP A 34 5.48 -10.06 1.63
CA ASP A 34 5.28 -11.18 0.71
C ASP A 34 6.12 -11.03 -0.56
N TRP A 35 6.29 -12.14 -1.28
CA TRP A 35 6.95 -12.14 -2.59
C TRP A 35 6.32 -11.11 -3.55
N LEU A 36 5.00 -10.93 -3.47
CA LEU A 36 4.25 -9.96 -4.29
C LEU A 36 4.54 -8.50 -3.91
N GLU A 37 4.90 -8.24 -2.65
CA GLU A 37 5.32 -6.90 -2.19
C GLU A 37 6.75 -6.59 -2.64
N ARG A 38 7.63 -7.60 -2.63
CA ARG A 38 9.04 -7.45 -3.02
C ARG A 38 9.26 -7.45 -4.53
N GLN A 39 8.57 -8.33 -5.25
CA GLN A 39 8.78 -8.56 -6.68
C GLN A 39 7.59 -8.14 -7.53
N GLY A 40 6.43 -7.76 -6.96
CA GLY A 40 5.24 -7.42 -7.75
C GLY A 40 5.47 -6.31 -8.76
N ARG A 41 6.32 -5.31 -8.45
CA ARG A 41 6.69 -4.26 -9.40
C ARG A 41 7.53 -4.79 -10.56
N GLN A 42 8.53 -5.63 -10.27
CA GLN A 42 9.40 -6.23 -11.29
C GLN A 42 8.61 -7.22 -12.16
N VAL A 43 7.78 -8.06 -11.55
CA VAL A 43 6.91 -9.01 -12.24
C VAL A 43 5.88 -8.28 -13.10
N TYR A 44 5.33 -7.15 -12.64
CA TYR A 44 4.46 -6.31 -13.44
C TYR A 44 5.17 -5.74 -14.67
N THR A 45 6.38 -5.20 -14.49
CA THR A 45 7.16 -4.69 -15.63
C THR A 45 7.53 -5.79 -16.61
N VAL A 46 7.91 -6.96 -16.13
CA VAL A 46 8.25 -8.13 -16.98
C VAL A 46 7.02 -8.65 -17.71
N ALA A 47 5.88 -8.77 -17.02
CA ALA A 47 4.64 -9.20 -17.64
C ALA A 47 4.20 -8.21 -18.73
N LEU A 48 4.36 -6.91 -18.50
CA LEU A 48 4.00 -5.87 -19.45
C LEU A 48 4.94 -5.87 -20.67
N THR A 49 6.25 -6.02 -20.47
CA THR A 49 7.21 -6.10 -21.59
C THR A 49 7.04 -7.38 -22.42
N VAL A 50 6.83 -8.53 -21.77
CA VAL A 50 6.55 -9.80 -22.45
C VAL A 50 5.24 -9.71 -23.22
N SER A 51 4.19 -9.15 -22.62
CA SER A 51 2.89 -8.99 -23.28
C SER A 51 2.98 -8.04 -24.48
N PHE A 52 3.74 -6.95 -24.35
CA PHE A 52 4.00 -6.01 -25.45
C PHE A 52 4.76 -6.67 -26.61
N LEU A 53 5.82 -7.42 -26.32
CA LEU A 53 6.59 -8.15 -27.34
C LEU A 53 5.76 -9.23 -28.02
N LEU A 54 4.96 -9.99 -27.26
CA LEU A 54 4.07 -11.01 -27.81
C LEU A 54 3.00 -10.38 -28.71
N GLY A 55 2.40 -9.27 -28.26
CA GLY A 55 1.44 -8.50 -29.04
C GLY A 55 2.05 -7.96 -30.33
N MET A 56 3.27 -7.41 -30.27
CA MET A 56 4.02 -6.95 -31.44
C MET A 56 4.26 -8.07 -32.46
N LEU A 57 4.71 -9.24 -32.01
CA LEU A 57 4.93 -10.41 -32.87
C LEU A 57 3.64 -10.96 -33.49
N LEU A 58 2.58 -11.10 -32.70
CA LEU A 58 1.27 -11.60 -33.16
C LEU A 58 0.59 -10.65 -34.14
N GLY A 59 0.69 -9.34 -33.89
CA GLY A 59 0.12 -8.32 -34.76
C GLY A 59 0.88 -8.12 -36.07
N LEU A 60 2.19 -8.39 -36.09
CA LEU A 60 2.98 -8.50 -37.33
C LEU A 60 2.61 -9.76 -38.13
N ALA A 61 2.22 -10.84 -37.45
CA ALA A 61 1.99 -12.14 -38.08
C ALA A 61 0.60 -12.31 -38.69
N TRP A 62 -0.52 -11.99 -38.00
CA TRP A 62 -1.82 -12.47 -38.49
C TRP A 62 -3.13 -11.89 -37.90
N GLY A 63 -3.16 -10.69 -37.31
CA GLY A 63 -4.33 -10.27 -36.52
C GLY A 63 -4.84 -8.85 -36.78
N PRO A 64 -6.17 -8.60 -36.71
CA PRO A 64 -6.69 -7.25 -36.71
C PRO A 64 -6.19 -6.50 -35.47
N TRP A 65 -5.92 -5.21 -35.64
CA TRP A 65 -5.25 -4.32 -34.68
C TRP A 65 -5.85 -4.26 -33.26
N TRP A 66 -7.05 -4.79 -33.01
CA TRP A 66 -7.62 -4.88 -31.66
C TRP A 66 -6.96 -5.97 -30.79
N GLY A 67 -6.26 -6.94 -31.39
CA GLY A 67 -5.49 -7.96 -30.66
C GLY A 67 -4.36 -7.40 -29.80
N PHE A 68 -3.87 -6.19 -30.12
CA PHE A 68 -2.89 -5.46 -29.31
C PHE A 68 -3.44 -4.98 -27.95
N LEU A 69 -4.76 -4.81 -27.82
CA LEU A 69 -5.38 -4.29 -26.61
C LEU A 69 -5.43 -5.32 -25.47
N ILE A 70 -5.46 -6.61 -25.82
CA ILE A 70 -5.51 -7.73 -24.86
C ILE A 70 -4.24 -7.78 -24.00
N PRO A 71 -3.01 -7.86 -24.56
CA PRO A 71 -1.78 -7.85 -23.77
C PRO A 71 -1.53 -6.52 -23.03
N LEU A 72 -2.15 -5.42 -23.43
CA LEU A 72 -2.06 -4.14 -22.71
C LEU A 72 -2.96 -4.13 -21.46
N SER A 73 -4.13 -4.76 -21.53
CA SER A 73 -5.16 -4.71 -20.48
C SER A 73 -5.12 -5.89 -19.52
N MET A 74 -4.75 -7.09 -19.98
CA MET A 74 -4.68 -8.31 -19.18
C MET A 74 -3.71 -8.23 -17.99
N PRO A 75 -2.47 -7.72 -18.13
CA PRO A 75 -1.53 -7.63 -17.01
C PRO A 75 -2.06 -6.73 -15.90
N GLY A 76 -2.71 -5.62 -16.26
CA GLY A 76 -3.38 -4.71 -15.31
C GLY A 76 -4.52 -5.42 -14.57
N LEU A 77 -5.36 -6.15 -15.29
CA LEU A 77 -6.45 -6.93 -14.69
C LEU A 77 -5.92 -8.02 -13.74
N VAL A 78 -4.94 -8.81 -14.15
CA VAL A 78 -4.45 -9.96 -13.36
C VAL A 78 -3.59 -9.51 -12.17
N LEU A 79 -2.79 -8.45 -12.31
CA LEU A 79 -1.84 -8.06 -11.26
C LEU A 79 -2.34 -6.93 -10.36
N VAL A 80 -3.37 -6.19 -10.78
CA VAL A 80 -3.94 -5.08 -9.98
C VAL A 80 -5.37 -5.37 -9.58
N VAL A 81 -6.23 -5.76 -10.51
CA VAL A 81 -7.67 -5.97 -10.21
C VAL A 81 -7.88 -7.28 -9.46
N LEU A 82 -7.25 -8.37 -9.90
CA LEU A 82 -7.41 -9.68 -9.27
C LEU A 82 -6.93 -9.70 -7.80
N PRO A 83 -5.76 -9.13 -7.43
CA PRO A 83 -5.32 -9.13 -6.03
C PRO A 83 -6.15 -8.17 -5.16
N ARG A 84 -6.68 -7.10 -5.75
CA ARG A 84 -7.58 -6.16 -5.08
C ARG A 84 -8.94 -6.81 -4.81
N CYS A 85 -9.49 -7.55 -5.78
CA CYS A 85 -10.78 -8.23 -5.64
C CYS A 85 -10.70 -9.48 -4.74
N LEU A 86 -9.66 -10.31 -4.86
CA LEU A 86 -9.56 -11.56 -4.11
C LEU A 86 -8.98 -11.38 -2.71
N PHE A 87 -8.04 -10.46 -2.54
CA PHE A 87 -7.30 -10.31 -1.28
C PHE A 87 -7.46 -8.94 -0.63
N GLY A 88 -8.20 -8.01 -1.25
CA GLY A 88 -8.32 -6.63 -0.76
C GLY A 88 -6.99 -5.88 -0.76
N ARG A 89 -6.00 -6.33 -1.56
CA ARG A 89 -4.62 -5.80 -1.53
C ARG A 89 -4.38 -4.83 -2.66
N GLU A 90 -3.78 -3.71 -2.31
CA GLU A 90 -3.29 -2.72 -3.26
C GLU A 90 -1.79 -2.95 -3.52
N ALA A 91 -1.40 -3.01 -4.79
CA ALA A 91 0.00 -3.15 -5.17
C ALA A 91 0.81 -1.95 -4.66
N GLY A 92 1.94 -2.21 -4.00
CA GLY A 92 2.80 -1.18 -3.39
C GLY A 92 2.41 -0.77 -1.97
N ARG A 93 1.34 -1.35 -1.40
CA ARG A 93 0.97 -1.16 -0.01
C ARG A 93 1.58 -2.26 0.87
N PRO A 94 2.16 -1.94 2.04
CA PRO A 94 2.76 -2.96 2.88
C PRO A 94 1.73 -3.94 3.42
N ARG A 95 2.12 -5.21 3.61
CA ARG A 95 1.19 -6.29 4.03
C ARG A 95 0.38 -5.95 5.28
N TRP A 96 0.99 -5.29 6.26
CA TRP A 96 0.32 -4.90 7.49
C TRP A 96 -0.73 -3.80 7.30
N ALA A 97 -0.82 -3.15 6.14
CA ALA A 97 -1.77 -2.07 5.87
C ALA A 97 -3.14 -2.57 5.38
N HIS A 98 -3.55 -3.79 5.76
CA HIS A 98 -4.87 -4.33 5.46
C HIS A 98 -5.82 -4.18 6.65
N ARG A 99 -7.14 -4.13 6.39
CA ARG A 99 -8.16 -3.89 7.43
C ARG A 99 -8.18 -4.93 8.55
N LEU A 100 -7.76 -6.16 8.25
CA LEU A 100 -7.68 -7.28 9.19
C LEU A 100 -6.41 -7.27 10.06
N ALA A 101 -5.47 -6.34 9.83
CA ALA A 101 -4.22 -6.30 10.57
C ALA A 101 -4.52 -5.58 11.87
N ALA A 102 -4.50 -6.33 12.97
CA ALA A 102 -4.66 -5.76 14.29
C ALA A 102 -3.30 -5.23 14.78
N LEU A 103 -3.31 -3.97 15.23
CA LEU A 103 -2.22 -3.44 16.05
C LEU A 103 -2.34 -4.00 17.47
N ASP A 104 -1.20 -4.23 18.11
CA ASP A 104 -1.19 -4.61 19.53
C ASP A 104 -1.76 -3.45 20.38
N ARG A 105 -2.39 -3.77 21.51
CA ARG A 105 -3.05 -2.79 22.38
C ARG A 105 -2.11 -1.65 22.80
N LYS A 106 -0.84 -1.98 23.04
CA LYS A 106 0.21 -1.00 23.38
C LYS A 106 0.48 -0.03 22.23
N ASP A 107 0.53 -0.54 21.00
CA ASP A 107 0.78 0.26 19.80
C ASP A 107 -0.44 1.15 19.47
N VAL A 108 -1.65 0.64 19.69
CA VAL A 108 -2.89 1.44 19.57
C VAL A 108 -2.89 2.61 20.55
N GLU A 109 -2.46 2.42 21.78
CA GLU A 109 -2.35 3.51 22.77
C GLU A 109 -1.31 4.56 22.36
N LEU A 110 -0.16 4.14 21.82
CA LEU A 110 0.88 5.05 21.33
C LEU A 110 0.38 5.89 20.14
N VAL A 111 -0.23 5.24 19.15
CA VAL A 111 -0.85 5.92 18.01
C VAL A 111 -1.98 6.83 18.46
N GLY A 112 -2.77 6.40 19.44
CA GLY A 112 -3.84 7.18 20.07
C GLY A 112 -3.35 8.48 20.69
N ARG A 113 -2.23 8.43 21.43
CA ARG A 113 -1.61 9.64 22.02
C ARG A 113 -1.14 10.63 20.96
N ILE A 114 -0.59 10.14 19.84
CA ILE A 114 -0.07 10.99 18.76
C ILE A 114 -1.21 11.61 17.94
N THR A 115 -2.27 10.85 17.67
CA THR A 115 -3.35 11.27 16.76
C THR A 115 -4.61 11.78 17.46
N GLY A 116 -4.65 11.76 18.79
CA GLY A 116 -5.84 12.11 19.57
C GLY A 116 -6.99 11.11 19.42
N LEU A 117 -6.67 9.86 19.05
CA LEU A 117 -7.64 8.78 18.86
C LEU A 117 -8.16 8.32 20.24
N GLU A 118 -9.48 8.13 20.37
CA GLU A 118 -10.09 7.76 21.66
C GLU A 118 -9.56 6.42 22.20
N PRO A 119 -9.28 6.32 23.52
CA PRO A 119 -8.84 5.07 24.12
C PRO A 119 -9.92 4.00 23.96
N GLY A 120 -9.55 2.85 23.39
CA GLY A 120 -10.46 1.73 23.09
C GLY A 120 -10.94 1.67 21.64
N GLN A 121 -10.61 2.65 20.80
CA GLN A 121 -10.88 2.56 19.37
C GLN A 121 -9.86 1.61 18.69
N ALA A 122 -10.34 0.52 18.10
CA ALA A 122 -9.48 -0.38 17.34
C ALA A 122 -8.83 0.36 16.17
N CYS A 123 -7.49 0.40 16.15
CA CYS A 123 -6.73 0.91 15.01
C CYS A 123 -6.40 -0.25 14.09
N SER A 124 -7.11 -0.34 12.96
CA SER A 124 -6.77 -1.28 11.89
C SER A 124 -5.50 -0.84 11.18
N GLY A 125 -4.69 -1.78 10.70
CA GLY A 125 -3.46 -1.49 9.95
C GLY A 125 -3.65 -0.57 8.74
N ASP A 126 -4.80 -0.66 8.07
CA ASP A 126 -5.23 0.25 6.99
C ASP A 126 -5.24 1.73 7.44
N ARG A 127 -5.88 2.00 8.59
CA ARG A 127 -5.97 3.34 9.19
C ARG A 127 -4.63 3.82 9.74
N PHE A 128 -3.85 2.92 10.34
CA PHE A 128 -2.48 3.22 10.77
C PHE A 128 -1.59 3.59 9.58
N PHE A 129 -1.72 2.89 8.45
CA PHE A 129 -0.97 3.20 7.24
C PHE A 129 -1.28 4.60 6.69
N GLU A 130 -2.54 5.03 6.72
CA GLU A 130 -2.89 6.40 6.31
C GLU A 130 -2.21 7.44 7.20
N ILE A 131 -2.23 7.25 8.52
CA ILE A 131 -1.56 8.12 9.49
C ILE A 131 -0.05 8.14 9.23
N TRP A 132 0.58 6.97 9.11
CA TRP A 132 2.02 6.85 8.88
C TRP A 132 2.45 7.46 7.55
N ARG A 133 1.71 7.21 6.47
CA ARG A 133 1.98 7.81 5.15
C ARG A 133 1.86 9.32 5.18
N HIS A 134 0.86 9.86 5.88
CA HIS A 134 0.71 11.31 6.01
C HIS A 134 1.87 11.93 6.78
N ALA A 135 2.30 11.28 7.86
CA ALA A 135 3.47 11.69 8.64
C ALA A 135 4.76 11.63 7.81
N GLN A 136 4.93 10.59 6.99
CA GLN A 136 6.09 10.44 6.12
C GLN A 136 6.15 11.53 5.05
N CYS A 137 5.05 11.80 4.34
CA CYS A 137 5.00 12.89 3.36
C CYS A 137 5.33 14.25 3.99
N PHE A 138 4.91 14.47 5.25
CA PHE A 138 5.22 15.71 5.96
C PHE A 138 6.72 15.83 6.31
N ILE A 139 7.35 14.74 6.75
CA ILE A 139 8.79 14.70 7.03
C ILE A 139 9.61 14.88 5.75
N ASP A 140 9.22 14.21 4.65
CA ASP A 140 9.89 14.35 3.36
C ASP A 140 9.81 15.79 2.84
N TYR A 141 8.65 16.44 2.98
CA TYR A 141 8.48 17.86 2.63
C TYR A 141 9.29 18.81 3.52
N ARG A 142 9.55 18.45 4.78
CA ARG A 142 10.36 19.26 5.70
C ARG A 142 11.86 19.15 5.41
N ASN A 143 12.31 18.01 4.87
CA ASN A 143 13.72 17.69 4.67
C ASN A 143 14.21 17.91 3.23
N GLY A 144 13.31 18.15 2.28
CA GLY A 144 13.61 18.52 0.88
C GLY A 144 13.57 20.02 0.66
#